data_AF-A0AAD5ATB4-F1
#
_entry.id   AF-A0AAD5ATB4-F1
#
_cell.length_a   1.000
_cell.length_b   1.000
_cell.length_c   1.000
_cell.angle_alpha   90.00
_cell.angle_beta   90.00
_cell.angle_gamma   90.00
#
_symmetry.space_group_name_H-M   'P 1'
#
loop_
_entity.id
_entity.type
_entity.pdbx_description
1 polymer ?
#
loop_
_entity_poly.entity_id
_entity_poly.type
_entity_poly.pdbx_seq_one_letter_code
_entity_poly.pdbx_strand_id
1 'polypeptide(L)'
;IEIISASYGRTDSRTCSAGVPFCSTMNTNCHGPNARATVAALCNGRRTCTLEASDKFFIDPCTGTTKYLTVSYKCKPILKRKVFCEGSSAVLACGNRRLKFHSANYGRLDSTTCAHRRNPCETFNKTCRSHDSLRRITARCAGHNHCVIPVASSFFSDPCFGTYKYLKVAYYC
;
A
#
# COMPACT_ATOMS: atom_id res chain seq x y z
N ILE A 1 6.27 1.05 -3.08
CA ILE A 1 7.51 1.87 -3.02
C ILE A 1 7.14 3.22 -2.44
N GLU A 2 8.01 3.78 -1.60
CA GLU A 2 7.97 5.17 -1.13
C GLU A 2 9.37 5.78 -1.25
N ILE A 3 9.49 6.86 -2.03
CA ILE A 3 10.76 7.54 -2.29
C ILE A 3 11.12 8.47 -1.12
N ILE A 4 12.32 8.25 -0.56
CA ILE A 4 12.90 9.06 0.53
C ILE A 4 13.71 10.21 -0.07
N SER A 5 14.60 9.90 -1.00
CA SER A 5 15.38 10.90 -1.73
C SER A 5 15.72 10.37 -3.12
N ALA A 6 15.97 11.28 -4.06
CA ALA A 6 16.61 10.95 -5.32
C ALA A 6 17.44 12.14 -5.80
N SER A 7 18.53 11.86 -6.49
CA SER A 7 19.44 12.83 -7.09
C SER A 7 19.91 12.33 -8.45
N TYR A 8 19.87 13.19 -9.46
CA TYR A 8 20.43 12.92 -10.79
C TYR A 8 21.57 13.90 -11.02
N GLY A 9 22.78 13.40 -11.27
CA GLY A 9 23.97 14.25 -11.36
C GLY A 9 25.25 13.47 -11.10
N ARG A 10 26.26 14.12 -10.54
CA ARG A 10 27.52 13.48 -10.10
C ARG A 10 28.02 14.14 -8.82
N THR A 11 28.16 13.33 -7.79
CA THR A 11 28.63 13.72 -6.45
C THR A 11 30.01 13.14 -6.10
N ASP A 12 30.53 12.21 -6.92
CA ASP A 12 31.85 11.63 -6.77
C ASP A 12 32.42 11.15 -8.12
N SER A 13 33.74 11.00 -8.20
CA SER A 13 34.45 10.65 -9.44
C SER A 13 34.50 9.14 -9.73
N ARG A 14 34.03 8.30 -8.81
CA ARG A 14 34.20 6.84 -8.87
C ARG A 14 32.93 6.12 -9.33
N THR A 15 31.76 6.56 -8.86
CA THR A 15 30.47 5.99 -9.22
C THR A 15 30.23 6.12 -10.72
N CYS A 16 29.88 5.00 -11.38
CA CYS A 16 29.65 4.93 -12.83
C CYS A 16 30.79 5.58 -13.65
N SER A 17 32.05 5.28 -13.35
CA SER A 17 33.25 5.85 -14.02
C SER A 17 33.97 4.89 -14.98
N ALA A 18 33.67 3.59 -14.93
CA ALA A 18 34.33 2.59 -15.77
C ALA A 18 34.06 2.88 -17.27
N GLY A 19 35.14 3.03 -18.05
CA GLY A 19 35.06 3.34 -19.48
C GLY A 19 34.63 4.78 -19.81
N VAL A 20 34.51 5.66 -18.80
CA VAL A 20 34.14 7.07 -18.97
C VAL A 20 35.41 7.94 -18.99
N PRO A 21 35.55 8.90 -19.92
CA PRO A 21 36.68 9.82 -19.93
C PRO A 21 36.85 10.57 -18.60
N PHE A 22 38.10 10.68 -18.13
CA PHE A 22 38.41 11.33 -16.85
C PHE A 22 37.79 12.72 -16.72
N CYS A 23 37.89 13.56 -17.75
CA CYS A 23 37.33 14.92 -17.77
C CYS A 23 35.82 14.95 -17.50
N SER A 24 35.06 13.95 -17.95
CA SER A 24 33.61 13.84 -17.74
C SER A 24 33.22 13.34 -16.33
N THR A 25 34.21 12.98 -15.50
CA THR A 25 34.02 12.53 -14.11
C THR A 25 34.55 13.52 -13.06
N MET A 26 35.22 14.59 -13.49
CA MET A 26 35.83 15.57 -12.59
C MET A 26 34.81 16.45 -11.85
N ASN A 27 33.67 16.77 -12.48
CA ASN A 27 32.65 17.59 -11.86
C ASN A 27 31.83 16.76 -10.87
N THR A 28 32.17 16.86 -9.59
CA THR A 28 31.49 16.19 -8.48
C THR A 28 30.54 17.10 -7.71
N ASN A 29 30.34 18.34 -8.16
CA ASN A 29 29.37 19.28 -7.59
C ASN A 29 28.17 19.44 -8.54
N CYS A 30 27.73 18.33 -9.13
CA CYS A 30 26.68 18.32 -10.12
C CYS A 30 25.39 17.76 -9.52
N HIS A 31 24.40 18.63 -9.33
CA HIS A 31 23.12 18.30 -8.70
C HIS A 31 21.94 18.71 -9.58
N GLY A 32 21.20 17.73 -10.07
CA GLY A 32 19.95 17.89 -10.80
C GLY A 32 18.82 18.42 -9.92
N PRO A 33 18.10 19.47 -10.36
CA PRO A 33 16.88 19.86 -9.67
C PRO A 33 15.80 18.78 -9.85
N ASN A 34 14.88 18.68 -8.89
CA ASN A 34 13.62 17.92 -9.00
C ASN A 34 13.70 16.39 -9.16
N ALA A 35 14.88 15.77 -9.12
CA ALA A 35 15.02 14.31 -9.26
C ALA A 35 14.11 13.52 -8.31
N ARG A 36 14.03 13.93 -7.03
CA ARG A 36 13.11 13.31 -6.05
C ARG A 36 11.65 13.38 -6.48
N ALA A 37 11.18 14.54 -6.95
CA ALA A 37 9.78 14.74 -7.32
C ALA A 37 9.41 13.87 -8.53
N THR A 38 10.27 13.84 -9.55
CA THR A 38 10.08 13.00 -10.74
C THR A 38 10.02 11.52 -10.38
N VAL A 39 11.00 11.03 -9.60
CA VAL A 39 11.05 9.61 -9.20
C VAL A 39 9.87 9.25 -8.28
N ALA A 40 9.48 10.16 -7.38
CA ALA A 40 8.31 9.97 -6.51
C ALA A 40 7.00 9.86 -7.31
N ALA A 41 6.79 10.73 -8.30
CA ALA A 41 5.60 10.72 -9.15
C ALA A 41 5.50 9.41 -9.96
N LEU A 42 6.64 8.89 -10.43
CA LEU A 42 6.67 7.65 -11.20
C LEU A 42 6.54 6.40 -10.34
N CYS A 43 7.17 6.36 -9.16
CA CYS A 43 7.34 5.11 -8.41
C CYS A 43 6.50 4.97 -7.14
N ASN A 44 6.03 6.05 -6.52
CA ASN A 44 5.28 5.93 -5.26
C ASN A 44 4.01 5.09 -5.43
N GLY A 45 3.73 4.23 -4.45
CA GLY A 45 2.57 3.33 -4.47
C GLY A 45 2.72 2.10 -5.40
N ARG A 46 3.72 2.07 -6.28
CA ARG A 46 3.96 0.90 -7.15
C ARG A 46 4.69 -0.23 -6.43
N ARG A 47 4.48 -1.47 -6.91
CA ARG A 47 5.25 -2.65 -6.48
C ARG A 47 6.62 -2.74 -7.14
N THR A 48 6.67 -2.37 -8.41
CA THR A 48 7.86 -2.34 -9.27
C THR A 48 7.83 -1.02 -10.04
N CYS A 49 8.99 -0.41 -10.25
CA CYS A 49 9.15 0.81 -11.02
C CYS A 49 10.45 0.72 -11.82
N THR A 50 10.38 1.06 -13.10
CA THR A 50 11.56 1.13 -13.98
C THR A 50 11.82 2.59 -14.28
N LEU A 51 13.06 3.03 -14.11
CA LEU A 51 13.51 4.40 -14.34
C LEU A 51 14.65 4.36 -15.34
N GLU A 52 14.67 5.33 -16.25
CA GLU A 52 15.79 5.56 -17.15
C GLU A 52 16.55 6.79 -16.65
N ALA A 53 17.84 6.62 -16.35
CA ALA A 53 18.70 7.71 -15.91
C ALA A 53 19.19 8.52 -17.13
N SER A 54 18.29 9.31 -17.72
CA SER A 54 18.57 10.09 -18.91
C SER A 54 18.02 11.51 -18.85
N ASP A 55 18.61 12.38 -19.67
CA ASP A 55 18.27 13.81 -19.75
C ASP A 55 16.85 14.05 -20.32
N LYS A 56 16.19 12.98 -20.80
CA LYS A 56 14.78 12.98 -21.20
C LYS A 56 13.83 13.05 -19.99
N PHE A 57 14.21 12.44 -18.88
CA PHE A 57 13.39 12.36 -17.67
C PHE A 57 13.85 13.35 -16.60
N PHE A 58 15.11 13.76 -16.65
CA PHE A 58 15.73 14.66 -15.69
C PHE A 58 16.39 15.82 -16.44
N ILE A 59 16.17 17.05 -15.99
CA ILE A 59 16.84 18.22 -16.59
C ILE A 59 18.35 18.05 -16.39
N ASP A 60 19.15 18.22 -17.44
CA ASP A 60 20.62 18.14 -17.34
C ASP A 60 21.17 19.30 -16.49
N PRO A 61 21.74 19.02 -15.29
CA PRO A 61 22.36 20.04 -14.45
C PRO A 61 23.78 20.47 -14.85
N CYS A 62 24.49 19.66 -15.65
CA CYS A 62 25.93 19.85 -15.85
C CYS A 62 26.40 19.22 -17.17
N THR A 63 26.22 19.96 -18.27
CA THR A 63 26.62 19.53 -19.62
C THR A 63 28.09 19.07 -19.67
N GLY A 64 28.36 17.98 -20.39
CA GLY A 64 29.71 17.41 -20.54
C GLY A 64 30.17 16.52 -19.36
N THR A 65 29.39 16.47 -18.28
CA THR A 65 29.61 15.54 -17.17
C THR A 65 28.72 14.31 -17.33
N THR A 66 29.29 13.13 -17.15
CA THR A 66 28.52 11.87 -17.14
C THR A 66 27.81 11.75 -15.81
N LYS A 67 26.48 11.66 -15.82
CA LYS A 67 25.62 11.67 -14.63
C LYS A 67 25.18 10.26 -14.25
N TYR A 68 24.71 10.11 -13.01
CA TYR A 68 24.04 8.92 -12.50
C TYR A 68 22.83 9.31 -11.64
N LEU A 69 21.88 8.38 -11.55
CA LEU A 69 20.69 8.53 -10.71
C LEU A 69 20.88 7.73 -9.41
N THR A 70 20.89 8.42 -8.28
CA THR A 70 20.86 7.80 -6.95
C THR A 70 19.44 7.90 -6.40
N VAL A 71 18.87 6.78 -5.95
CA VAL A 71 17.52 6.73 -5.37
C VAL A 71 17.57 6.00 -4.03
N SER A 72 17.06 6.65 -2.99
CA SER A 72 16.77 6.02 -1.69
C SER A 72 15.27 5.86 -1.52
N TYR A 73 14.82 4.65 -1.22
CA TYR A 73 13.42 4.34 -1.07
C TYR A 73 13.19 3.29 0.03
N LYS A 74 11.95 3.21 0.51
CA LYS A 74 11.50 2.13 1.39
C LYS A 74 10.25 1.44 0.85
N CYS A 75 10.06 0.20 1.30
CA CYS A 75 8.88 -0.59 0.99
C CYS A 75 7.84 -0.43 2.08
N LYS A 76 6.72 0.24 1.77
CA LYS A 76 5.52 0.23 2.62
C LYS A 76 4.62 -0.97 2.27
N PRO A 77 4.07 -1.69 3.27
CA PRO A 77 3.07 -2.72 3.04
C PRO A 77 1.86 -2.16 2.30
N ILE A 78 1.26 -2.95 1.40
CA ILE A 78 0.05 -2.53 0.68
C ILE A 78 -1.17 -2.90 1.53
N LEU A 79 -1.94 -1.89 1.92
CA LEU A 79 -3.18 -2.08 2.67
C LEU A 79 -4.29 -2.58 1.72
N LYS A 80 -4.67 -3.84 1.88
CA LYS A 80 -5.80 -4.47 1.17
C LYS A 80 -7.08 -4.22 1.96
N ARG A 81 -8.15 -3.76 1.29
CA ARG A 81 -9.49 -3.61 1.88
C ARG A 81 -10.44 -4.60 1.23
N LYS A 82 -11.20 -5.34 2.04
CA LYS A 82 -12.24 -6.27 1.57
C LYS A 82 -13.52 -6.08 2.37
N VAL A 83 -14.64 -6.41 1.73
CA VAL A 83 -15.96 -6.46 2.34
C VAL A 83 -16.56 -7.84 2.12
N PHE A 84 -17.19 -8.37 3.15
CA PHE A 84 -17.92 -9.63 3.10
C PHE A 84 -19.26 -9.46 3.82
N CYS A 85 -20.36 -9.88 3.20
CA CYS A 85 -21.69 -9.70 3.78
C CYS A 85 -21.97 -10.76 4.85
N GLU A 86 -22.84 -10.45 5.81
CA GLU A 86 -23.29 -11.42 6.82
C GLU A 86 -23.90 -12.67 6.16
N GLY A 87 -23.56 -13.85 6.70
CA GLY A 87 -23.91 -15.16 6.14
C GLY A 87 -22.92 -15.72 5.11
N SER A 88 -21.93 -14.92 4.67
CA SER A 88 -20.87 -15.39 3.77
C SER A 88 -19.63 -15.91 4.52
N SER A 89 -18.64 -16.44 3.79
CA SER A 89 -17.31 -16.76 4.31
C SER A 89 -16.27 -15.76 3.83
N ALA A 90 -15.49 -15.21 4.75
CA ALA A 90 -14.40 -14.30 4.44
C ALA A 90 -13.11 -15.09 4.15
N VAL A 91 -12.63 -15.01 2.90
CA VAL A 91 -11.37 -15.63 2.45
C VAL A 91 -10.27 -14.57 2.34
N LEU A 92 -9.26 -14.70 3.20
CA LEU A 92 -8.13 -13.80 3.33
C LEU A 92 -6.83 -14.53 2.99
N ALA A 93 -6.02 -13.95 2.12
CA ALA A 93 -4.81 -14.61 1.61
C ALA A 93 -3.67 -13.63 1.32
N CYS A 94 -2.45 -14.09 1.58
CA CYS A 94 -1.20 -13.37 1.42
C CYS A 94 -0.12 -14.15 0.63
N GLY A 95 -0.49 -15.23 -0.06
CA GLY A 95 0.47 -16.07 -0.80
C GLY A 95 1.49 -16.69 0.15
N ASN A 96 2.76 -16.32 0.03
CA ASN A 96 3.83 -16.79 0.93
C ASN A 96 4.06 -15.87 2.14
N ARG A 97 3.30 -14.76 2.25
CA ARG A 97 3.43 -13.80 3.36
C ARG A 97 2.35 -14.05 4.43
N ARG A 98 2.55 -13.48 5.60
CA ARG A 98 1.64 -13.61 6.75
C ARG A 98 0.62 -12.47 6.79
N LEU A 99 -0.62 -12.82 7.12
CA LEU A 99 -1.72 -11.89 7.35
C LEU A 99 -1.42 -11.04 8.58
N LYS A 100 -1.55 -9.72 8.42
CA LYS A 100 -1.52 -8.74 9.50
C LYS A 100 -2.68 -7.78 9.33
N PHE A 101 -3.43 -7.55 10.41
CA PHE A 101 -4.67 -6.76 10.35
C PHE A 101 -4.39 -5.31 10.77
N HIS A 102 -5.01 -4.37 10.06
CA HIS A 102 -4.97 -2.94 10.37
C HIS A 102 -6.27 -2.51 11.05
N SER A 103 -7.41 -2.91 10.49
CA SER A 103 -8.73 -2.63 11.07
C SER A 103 -9.76 -3.63 10.60
N ALA A 104 -10.79 -3.86 11.40
CA ALA A 104 -11.93 -4.68 11.04
C ALA A 104 -13.19 -4.16 11.74
N ASN A 105 -14.33 -4.23 11.05
CA ASN A 105 -15.64 -3.92 11.60
C ASN A 105 -16.67 -4.89 11.03
N TYR A 106 -17.22 -5.76 11.87
CA TYR A 106 -18.46 -6.48 11.62
C TYR A 106 -19.60 -5.62 12.15
N GLY A 107 -20.41 -5.07 11.25
CA GLY A 107 -21.43 -4.06 11.58
C GLY A 107 -21.99 -3.43 10.31
N ARG A 108 -22.41 -2.16 10.39
CA ARG A 108 -22.87 -1.39 9.23
C ARG A 108 -22.53 0.09 9.39
N LEU A 109 -21.82 0.63 8.41
CA LEU A 109 -21.34 2.02 8.38
C LEU A 109 -21.94 2.86 7.25
N ASP A 110 -22.75 2.24 6.40
CA ASP A 110 -23.42 2.86 5.25
C ASP A 110 -24.63 2.02 4.82
N SER A 111 -25.51 2.62 4.00
CA SER A 111 -26.76 2.01 3.56
C SER A 111 -26.66 1.22 2.25
N THR A 112 -25.52 1.23 1.57
CA THR A 112 -25.40 0.67 0.20
C THR A 112 -24.63 -0.64 0.17
N THR A 113 -23.65 -0.80 1.06
CA THR A 113 -22.84 -2.00 1.18
C THR A 113 -23.70 -3.18 1.62
N CYS A 114 -23.66 -4.28 0.85
CA CYS A 114 -24.44 -5.49 1.12
C CYS A 114 -25.96 -5.20 1.28
N ALA A 115 -26.51 -4.24 0.53
CA ALA A 115 -27.92 -3.81 0.68
C ALA A 115 -28.88 -4.44 -0.35
N HIS A 116 -28.36 -5.20 -1.32
CA HIS A 116 -29.20 -5.78 -2.37
C HIS A 116 -30.26 -6.73 -1.80
N ARG A 117 -31.53 -6.49 -2.15
CA ARG A 117 -32.72 -7.22 -1.68
C ARG A 117 -32.87 -7.24 -0.14
N ARG A 118 -32.41 -6.18 0.53
CA ARG A 118 -32.60 -6.01 1.97
C ARG A 118 -33.73 -5.05 2.28
N ASN A 119 -34.38 -5.28 3.42
CA ASN A 119 -35.41 -4.37 3.89
C ASN A 119 -34.78 -3.04 4.31
N PRO A 120 -35.43 -1.88 4.05
CA PRO A 120 -34.89 -0.58 4.45
C PRO A 120 -34.52 -0.50 5.94
N CYS A 121 -35.33 -1.10 6.81
CA CYS A 121 -35.07 -1.16 8.25
C CYS A 121 -33.75 -1.86 8.61
N GLU A 122 -33.36 -2.91 7.87
CA GLU A 122 -32.10 -3.65 8.12
C GLU A 122 -30.85 -2.85 7.73
N THR A 123 -31.00 -1.80 6.91
CA THR A 123 -29.89 -0.99 6.37
C THR A 123 -29.86 0.44 6.91
N PHE A 124 -30.83 0.79 7.76
CA PHE A 124 -30.99 2.14 8.31
C PHE A 124 -29.87 2.53 9.27
N ASN A 125 -29.43 1.60 10.13
CA ASN A 125 -28.38 1.86 11.10
C ASN A 125 -26.99 1.90 10.45
N LYS A 126 -26.40 3.10 10.38
CA LYS A 126 -25.08 3.39 9.77
C LYS A 126 -23.99 3.65 10.81
N THR A 127 -24.29 3.48 12.09
CA THR A 127 -23.34 3.69 13.20
C THR A 127 -23.00 2.39 13.91
N CYS A 128 -23.47 1.26 13.40
CA CYS A 128 -23.23 -0.05 13.96
C CYS A 128 -21.74 -0.46 13.84
N ARG A 129 -21.06 -0.43 14.98
CA ARG A 129 -19.64 -0.77 15.12
C ARG A 129 -19.44 -1.87 16.15
N SER A 130 -18.53 -2.79 15.84
CA SER A 130 -18.09 -3.83 16.79
C SER A 130 -16.63 -3.59 17.16
N HIS A 131 -16.37 -3.32 18.45
CA HIS A 131 -15.02 -3.14 18.98
C HIS A 131 -14.21 -4.44 19.01
N ASP A 132 -14.87 -5.60 19.05
CA ASP A 132 -14.23 -6.91 19.10
C ASP A 132 -13.79 -7.45 17.73
N SER A 133 -14.28 -6.84 16.64
CA SER A 133 -14.07 -7.36 15.28
C SER A 133 -12.60 -7.57 14.94
N LEU A 134 -11.76 -6.58 15.27
CA LEU A 134 -10.32 -6.64 15.02
C LEU A 134 -9.64 -7.70 15.89
N ARG A 135 -10.01 -7.77 17.18
CA ARG A 135 -9.43 -8.73 18.12
C ARG A 135 -9.72 -10.17 17.69
N ARG A 136 -10.98 -10.48 17.36
CA ARG A 136 -11.43 -11.82 16.96
C ARG A 136 -10.78 -12.29 15.67
N ILE A 137 -10.73 -11.44 14.65
CA ILE A 137 -10.10 -11.83 13.38
C ILE A 137 -8.58 -11.96 13.52
N THR A 138 -7.94 -11.09 14.30
CA THR A 138 -6.50 -11.16 14.55
C THR A 138 -6.15 -12.45 15.30
N ALA A 139 -6.90 -12.78 16.37
CA ALA A 139 -6.69 -14.01 17.14
C ALA A 139 -6.84 -15.28 16.29
N ARG A 140 -7.74 -15.28 15.30
CA ARG A 140 -7.99 -16.44 14.44
C ARG A 140 -7.05 -16.55 13.24
N CYS A 141 -6.67 -15.43 12.64
CA CYS A 141 -6.04 -15.41 11.31
C CYS A 141 -4.65 -14.80 11.26
N ALA A 142 -4.22 -14.03 12.26
CA ALA A 142 -2.92 -13.36 12.19
C ALA A 142 -1.78 -14.39 12.14
N GLY A 143 -0.73 -14.09 11.37
CA GLY A 143 0.41 -15.00 11.22
C GLY A 143 0.20 -16.12 10.19
N HIS A 144 -1.04 -16.44 9.82
CA HIS A 144 -1.33 -17.38 8.73
C HIS A 144 -1.18 -16.70 7.36
N ASN A 145 -0.92 -17.46 6.31
CA ASN A 145 -0.89 -16.96 4.94
C ASN A 145 -2.24 -17.07 4.22
N HIS A 146 -3.14 -17.91 4.73
CA HIS A 146 -4.50 -18.13 4.27
C HIS A 146 -5.42 -18.33 5.48
N CYS A 147 -6.58 -17.68 5.50
CA CYS A 147 -7.57 -17.82 6.56
C CYS A 147 -8.99 -17.73 5.99
N VAL A 148 -9.87 -18.62 6.45
CA VAL A 148 -11.30 -18.61 6.15
C VAL A 148 -12.07 -18.53 7.45
N ILE A 149 -12.98 -17.55 7.55
CA ILE A 149 -13.85 -17.37 8.72
C ILE A 149 -15.30 -17.14 8.29
N PRO A 150 -16.29 -17.61 9.06
CA PRO A 150 -17.67 -17.24 8.83
C PRO A 150 -17.91 -15.76 9.20
N VAL A 151 -18.68 -15.06 8.37
CA VAL A 151 -19.10 -13.68 8.63
C VAL A 151 -20.48 -13.71 9.29
N ALA A 152 -20.49 -13.99 10.59
CA ALA A 152 -21.72 -14.18 11.35
C ALA A 152 -21.57 -13.74 12.81
N SER A 153 -22.69 -13.43 13.45
CA SER A 153 -22.76 -13.08 14.88
C SER A 153 -22.24 -14.19 15.79
N SER A 154 -22.29 -15.46 15.36
CA SER A 154 -21.68 -16.58 16.11
C SER A 154 -20.16 -16.44 16.26
N PHE A 155 -19.49 -15.79 15.29
CA PHE A 155 -18.05 -15.53 15.36
C PHE A 155 -17.74 -14.16 15.97
N PHE A 156 -18.46 -13.11 15.57
CA PHE A 156 -18.16 -11.71 15.91
C PHE A 156 -18.94 -11.12 17.09
N SER A 157 -19.96 -11.83 17.59
CA SER A 157 -21.07 -11.29 18.40
C SER A 157 -21.94 -10.32 17.61
N ASP A 158 -23.20 -10.10 18.04
CA ASP A 158 -24.09 -9.15 17.37
C ASP A 158 -24.00 -7.75 18.01
N PRO A 159 -23.39 -6.75 17.35
CA PRO A 159 -23.30 -5.39 17.87
C PRO A 159 -24.59 -4.56 17.70
N CYS A 160 -25.51 -4.98 16.83
CA CYS A 160 -26.70 -4.20 16.49
C CYS A 160 -27.81 -5.11 15.98
N PHE A 161 -28.61 -5.62 16.93
CA PHE A 161 -29.73 -6.50 16.63
C PHE A 161 -30.70 -5.87 15.60
N GLY A 162 -31.23 -6.67 14.68
CA GLY A 162 -32.15 -6.23 13.62
C GLY A 162 -31.48 -5.47 12.47
N THR A 163 -30.17 -5.19 12.53
CA THR A 163 -29.40 -4.61 11.42
C THR A 163 -28.67 -5.72 10.67
N TYR A 164 -28.78 -5.72 9.34
CA TYR A 164 -28.01 -6.63 8.50
C TYR A 164 -26.58 -6.12 8.36
N LYS A 165 -25.59 -6.92 8.75
CA LYS A 165 -24.20 -6.50 8.91
C LYS A 165 -23.34 -6.94 7.73
N TYR A 166 -22.12 -6.42 7.72
CA TYR A 166 -21.04 -6.87 6.87
C TYR A 166 -19.71 -6.72 7.60
N LEU A 167 -18.74 -7.56 7.27
CA LEU A 167 -17.36 -7.41 7.70
C LEU A 167 -16.62 -6.52 6.69
N LYS A 168 -16.19 -5.34 7.13
CA LYS A 168 -15.22 -4.50 6.41
C LYS A 168 -13.87 -4.66 7.08
N VAL A 169 -12.89 -5.23 6.36
CA VAL A 169 -11.56 -5.54 6.90
C VAL A 169 -10.47 -4.89 6.04
N ALA A 170 -9.48 -4.31 6.72
CA ALA A 170 -8.25 -3.81 6.14
C ALA A 170 -7.06 -4.59 6.71
N TYR A 171 -6.24 -5.17 5.84
CA TYR A 171 -5.12 -6.02 6.22
C TYR A 171 -3.97 -5.84 5.24
N TYR A 172 -2.76 -6.23 5.64
CA TYR A 172 -1.57 -6.20 4.82
C TYR A 172 -0.90 -7.58 4.82
N CYS A 173 -0.07 -7.72 3.79
CA CYS A 173 0.94 -8.73 3.58
C CYS A 173 2.25 -7.97 3.32
#